data_AF-A0A1F7A8U6-F1
#
_entry.id   AF-A0A1F7A8U6-F1
#
_cell.length_a   1.000
_cell.length_b   1.000
_cell.length_c   1.000
_cell.angle_alpha   90.00
_cell.angle_beta   90.00
_cell.angle_gamma   90.00
#
_symmetry.space_group_name_H-M   'P 1'
#
loop_
_entity.id
_entity.type
_entity.pdbx_description
1 polymer ?
#
loop_
_entity_poly.entity_id
_entity_poly.type
_entity_poly.pdbx_seq_one_letter_code
_entity_poly.pdbx_strand_id
1 'polypeptide(L)'
;MADLNPLYDPKTDNLPIDPAVQSMINQPLKDQSGFSPEDQTLLNQLMQKVEDGSINLYQPSSLLNVAVYEALSPEMKGKADQNAVILLGEIREIVNLMKLSQEPTYQVKSLVQSLNTAKSRLEEAGNIFII
;
A
#
# COMPACT_ATOMS: atom_id res chain seq x y z
N MET A 1 2.18 47.21 17.58
CA MET A 1 2.88 45.91 17.57
C MET A 1 1.79 44.86 17.46
N ALA A 2 1.87 44.03 16.43
CA ALA A 2 0.80 43.15 16.00
C ALA A 2 0.52 42.05 17.04
N ASP A 3 -0.78 41.83 17.32
CA ASP A 3 -1.27 40.66 18.02
C ASP A 3 -0.77 39.40 17.31
N LEU A 4 0.14 38.70 17.98
CA LEU A 4 0.70 37.44 17.53
C LEU A 4 -0.35 36.35 17.77
N ASN A 5 -1.00 35.95 16.67
CA ASN A 5 -1.90 34.80 16.54
C ASN A 5 -3.18 34.83 17.42
N PRO A 6 -4.36 35.13 16.85
CA PRO A 6 -5.63 35.15 17.59
C PRO A 6 -6.09 33.76 18.09
N LEU A 7 -5.35 32.69 17.78
CA LEU A 7 -5.59 31.32 18.24
C LEU A 7 -4.65 30.87 19.36
N TYR A 8 -3.73 31.72 19.83
CA TYR A 8 -2.82 31.38 20.92
C TYR A 8 -3.55 31.50 22.27
N ASP A 9 -3.81 30.37 22.91
CA ASP A 9 -4.31 30.33 24.29
C ASP A 9 -3.30 29.59 25.19
N PRO A 10 -2.42 30.33 25.89
CA PRO A 10 -1.39 29.73 26.73
C PRO A 10 -1.95 28.90 27.89
N LYS A 11 -3.26 28.98 28.20
CA LYS A 11 -3.90 28.20 29.24
C LYS A 11 -4.31 26.80 28.78
N THR A 12 -4.54 26.60 27.48
CA THR A 12 -5.00 25.32 26.93
C THR A 12 -3.96 24.65 26.04
N ASP A 13 -3.08 25.43 25.40
CA ASP A 13 -2.15 24.93 24.38
C ASP A 13 -1.10 23.94 24.90
N ASN A 14 -0.79 23.97 26.19
CA ASN A 14 0.16 23.06 26.84
C ASN A 14 -0.49 22.08 27.83
N LEU A 15 -1.83 22.01 27.85
CA LEU A 15 -2.49 21.03 28.70
C LEU A 15 -2.23 19.62 28.17
N PRO A 16 -2.00 18.63 29.06
CA PRO A 16 -1.93 17.24 28.65
C PRO A 16 -3.21 16.86 27.92
N ILE A 17 -3.08 16.34 26.70
CA ILE A 17 -4.21 15.77 25.97
C ILE A 17 -4.75 14.61 26.81
N ASP A 18 -6.05 14.59 27.02
CA ASP A 18 -6.71 13.51 27.74
C ASP A 18 -6.31 12.15 27.13
N PRO A 19 -5.85 11.16 27.92
CA PRO A 19 -5.42 9.87 27.40
C PRO A 19 -6.46 9.14 26.54
N ALA A 20 -7.76 9.32 26.84
CA ALA A 20 -8.85 8.76 26.04
C ALA A 20 -8.96 9.47 24.67
N VAL A 21 -8.76 10.79 24.62
CA VAL A 21 -8.71 11.56 23.37
C VAL A 21 -7.47 11.17 22.56
N GLN A 22 -6.31 11.03 23.20
CA GLN A 22 -5.08 10.57 22.54
C GLN A 22 -5.25 9.16 21.95
N SER A 23 -5.87 8.26 22.72
CA SER A 23 -6.16 6.90 22.25
C SER A 23 -7.14 6.89 21.08
N MET A 24 -8.12 7.81 21.04
CA MET A 24 -9.07 7.94 19.94
C MET A 24 -8.39 8.46 18.66
N ILE A 25 -7.49 9.44 18.78
CA ILE A 25 -6.73 10.01 17.64
C ILE A 25 -5.79 8.98 17.03
N ASN A 26 -5.18 8.12 17.86
CA ASN A 26 -4.23 7.12 17.40
C ASN A 26 -4.89 5.90 16.74
N GLN A 27 -6.23 5.77 16.77
CA GLN A 27 -6.90 4.68 16.08
C GLN A 27 -6.99 4.97 14.57
N PRO A 28 -6.59 4.02 13.70
CA PRO A 28 -6.78 4.16 12.27
C PRO A 28 -8.26 4.41 11.94
N LEU A 29 -8.51 5.32 11.00
CA LEU A 29 -9.86 5.53 10.47
C LEU A 29 -10.35 4.22 9.83
N LYS A 30 -11.36 3.61 10.44
CA LYS A 30 -11.99 2.38 9.96
C LYS A 30 -12.88 2.67 8.77
N ASP A 31 -12.73 1.89 7.70
CA ASP A 31 -13.69 1.92 6.59
C ASP A 31 -14.86 0.99 6.87
N GLN A 32 -16.03 1.56 7.19
CA GLN A 32 -17.25 0.78 7.45
C GLN A 32 -17.79 0.07 6.20
N SER A 33 -17.35 0.47 5.00
CA SER A 33 -17.79 -0.14 3.74
C SER A 33 -17.02 -1.43 3.38
N GLY A 34 -15.89 -1.70 4.06
CA GLY A 34 -15.04 -2.85 3.76
C GLY A 34 -14.40 -2.80 2.36
N PHE A 35 -13.79 -3.92 1.95
CA PHE A 35 -13.24 -4.09 0.61
C PHE A 35 -14.33 -4.52 -0.38
N SER A 36 -14.18 -4.16 -1.67
CA SER A 36 -14.92 -4.85 -2.73
C SER A 36 -14.47 -6.33 -2.79
N PRO A 37 -15.31 -7.24 -3.32
CA PRO A 37 -14.90 -8.64 -3.50
C PRO A 37 -13.61 -8.80 -4.30
N GLU A 38 -13.40 -7.96 -5.31
CA GLU A 38 -12.21 -7.95 -6.14
C GLU A 38 -10.97 -7.50 -5.36
N ASP A 39 -11.06 -6.38 -4.63
CA ASP A 39 -9.95 -5.85 -3.83
C ASP A 39 -9.58 -6.82 -2.70
N GLN A 40 -10.59 -7.45 -2.08
CA GLN A 40 -10.37 -8.46 -1.05
C GLN A 40 -9.66 -9.70 -1.61
N THR A 41 -10.05 -10.14 -2.81
CA THR A 41 -9.43 -11.28 -3.48
C THR A 41 -7.97 -10.98 -3.82
N LEU A 42 -7.71 -9.80 -4.39
CA LEU A 42 -6.36 -9.36 -4.71
C LEU A 42 -5.48 -9.26 -3.46
N LEU A 43 -6.00 -8.64 -2.38
CA LEU A 43 -5.29 -8.54 -1.12
C LEU A 43 -4.97 -9.92 -0.53
N ASN A 44 -5.93 -10.85 -0.52
CA ASN A 44 -5.73 -12.19 0.00
C ASN A 44 -4.67 -12.96 -0.80
N GLN A 45 -4.74 -12.89 -2.14
CA GLN A 45 -3.74 -13.53 -3.01
C GLN A 45 -2.35 -12.92 -2.80
N LEU A 46 -2.27 -11.60 -2.65
CA LEU A 46 -1.02 -10.91 -2.39
C LEU A 46 -0.40 -11.35 -1.06
N MET A 47 -1.19 -11.37 0.02
CA MET A 47 -0.73 -11.79 1.35
C MET A 47 -0.29 -13.25 1.34
N GLN A 48 -1.03 -14.13 0.68
CA GLN A 48 -0.69 -15.54 0.55
C GLN A 48 0.66 -15.74 -0.19
N LYS A 49 0.86 -15.02 -1.31
CA LYS A 49 2.11 -15.08 -2.09
C LYS A 49 3.32 -14.54 -1.33
N VAL A 50 3.10 -13.61 -0.41
CA VAL A 50 4.16 -13.11 0.47
C VAL A 50 4.46 -14.14 1.58
N GLU A 51 3.43 -14.77 2.13
CA GLU A 51 3.56 -15.78 3.19
C GLU A 51 4.20 -17.08 2.69
N ASP A 52 3.86 -17.53 1.48
CA ASP A 52 4.42 -18.73 0.87
C ASP A 52 5.83 -18.52 0.26
N GLY A 53 6.30 -17.28 0.23
CA GLY A 53 7.62 -16.90 -0.27
C GLY A 53 7.72 -16.74 -1.79
N SER A 54 6.62 -16.87 -2.54
CA SER A 54 6.58 -16.62 -3.98
C SER A 54 6.93 -15.17 -4.32
N ILE A 55 6.47 -14.22 -3.48
CA ILE A 55 6.85 -12.81 -3.54
C ILE A 55 7.79 -12.51 -2.38
N ASN A 56 9.06 -12.27 -2.71
CA ASN A 56 10.03 -11.77 -1.77
C ASN A 56 9.96 -10.25 -1.73
N LEU A 57 9.53 -9.71 -0.58
CA LEU A 57 9.40 -8.27 -0.38
C LEU A 57 10.70 -7.50 -0.64
N TYR A 58 11.88 -8.11 -0.64
CA TYR A 58 13.16 -7.41 -0.85
C TYR A 58 13.76 -7.62 -2.23
N GLN A 59 13.09 -8.38 -3.11
CA GLN A 59 13.62 -8.76 -4.41
C GLN A 59 12.59 -8.48 -5.52
N PRO A 60 12.70 -7.36 -6.26
CA PRO A 60 11.75 -6.99 -7.33
C PRO A 60 11.55 -8.07 -8.38
N SER A 61 12.58 -8.85 -8.70
CA SER A 61 12.48 -9.94 -9.67
C SER A 61 11.50 -11.04 -9.27
N SER A 62 11.15 -11.18 -7.98
CA SER A 62 10.14 -12.15 -7.55
C SER A 62 8.72 -11.77 -7.99
N LEU A 63 8.48 -10.51 -8.39
CA LEU A 63 7.19 -10.11 -8.94
C LEU A 63 7.03 -10.49 -10.41
N LEU A 64 8.11 -10.84 -11.11
CA LEU A 64 8.12 -11.04 -12.55
C LEU A 64 7.76 -12.48 -12.91
N ASN A 65 6.86 -12.62 -13.87
CA ASN A 65 6.64 -13.88 -14.57
C ASN A 65 7.80 -14.10 -15.54
N VAL A 66 8.76 -14.94 -15.17
CA VAL A 66 10.00 -15.20 -15.93
C VAL A 66 9.71 -15.57 -17.38
N ALA A 67 8.69 -16.40 -17.64
CA ALA A 67 8.37 -16.84 -19.00
C ALA A 67 7.92 -15.69 -19.90
N VAL A 68 7.11 -14.77 -19.36
CA VAL A 68 6.64 -13.57 -20.09
C VAL A 68 7.76 -12.55 -20.18
N TYR A 69 8.47 -12.31 -19.07
CA TYR A 69 9.58 -11.37 -19.00
C TYR A 69 10.66 -11.71 -20.02
N GLU A 70 11.06 -12.98 -20.13
CA GLU A 70 12.13 -13.37 -21.07
C GLU A 70 11.79 -13.14 -22.54
N ALA A 71 10.49 -13.16 -22.89
CA ALA A 71 9.99 -12.89 -24.23
C ALA A 71 9.92 -11.38 -24.55
N LEU A 72 10.10 -10.49 -23.57
CA LEU A 72 10.07 -9.05 -23.78
C LEU A 72 11.34 -8.55 -24.49
N SER A 73 11.19 -7.45 -25.24
CA SER A 73 12.33 -6.71 -25.77
C SER A 73 13.17 -6.11 -24.63
N PRO A 74 14.47 -5.81 -24.85
CA PRO A 74 15.32 -5.22 -23.82
C PRO A 74 14.77 -3.92 -23.21
N GLU A 75 14.13 -3.07 -24.02
CA GLU A 75 13.50 -1.83 -23.53
C GLU A 75 12.33 -2.14 -22.58
N MET A 76 11.50 -3.14 -22.93
CA MET A 76 10.35 -3.55 -22.13
C MET A 76 10.78 -4.26 -20.85
N LYS A 77 11.87 -5.03 -20.88
CA LYS A 77 12.51 -5.59 -19.67
C LYS A 77 12.93 -4.49 -18.70
N GLY A 78 13.61 -3.44 -19.20
CA GLY A 78 14.01 -2.30 -18.37
C GLY A 78 12.82 -1.56 -17.75
N LYS A 79 11.72 -1.39 -18.50
CA LYS A 79 10.48 -0.82 -17.94
C LYS A 79 9.84 -1.75 -16.90
N ALA A 80 9.80 -3.05 -17.15
CA ALA A 80 9.28 -4.03 -16.20
C ALA A 80 10.06 -4.01 -14.88
N ASP A 81 11.40 -3.93 -14.94
CA ASP A 81 12.25 -3.87 -13.74
C ASP A 81 11.97 -2.60 -12.90
N GLN A 82 11.87 -1.44 -13.55
CA GLN A 82 11.54 -0.19 -12.85
C GLN A 82 10.18 -0.26 -12.18
N ASN A 83 9.18 -0.79 -12.88
CA ASN A 83 7.84 -0.92 -12.33
C ASN A 83 7.77 -1.98 -11.23
N ALA A 84 8.54 -3.07 -11.33
CA ALA A 84 8.63 -4.06 -10.26
C ALA A 84 9.12 -3.42 -8.96
N VAL A 85 10.08 -2.49 -9.01
CA VAL A 85 10.54 -1.76 -7.81
C VAL A 85 9.43 -0.91 -7.21
N ILE A 86 8.67 -0.20 -8.04
CA ILE A 86 7.56 0.67 -7.60
C ILE A 86 6.45 -0.17 -6.96
N LEU A 87 5.97 -1.21 -7.67
CA LEU A 87 4.92 -2.11 -7.19
C LEU A 87 5.33 -2.82 -5.91
N LEU A 88 6.60 -3.25 -5.79
CA LEU A 88 7.10 -3.87 -4.57
C LEU A 88 7.07 -2.90 -3.37
N GLY A 89 7.29 -1.60 -3.62
CA GLY A 89 7.13 -0.56 -2.62
C GLY A 89 5.71 -0.47 -2.07
N GLU A 90 4.70 -0.45 -2.97
CA GLU A 90 3.29 -0.44 -2.58
C GLU A 90 2.90 -1.73 -1.83
N ILE A 91 3.36 -2.88 -2.32
CA ILE A 91 3.10 -4.19 -1.68
C ILE A 91 3.68 -4.23 -0.26
N ARG A 92 4.90 -3.74 -0.05
CA ARG A 92 5.49 -3.65 1.30
C ARG A 92 4.63 -2.81 2.23
N GLU A 93 4.15 -1.67 1.75
CA GLU A 93 3.31 -0.77 2.55
C GLU A 93 1.99 -1.44 2.92
N ILE A 94 1.33 -2.12 1.96
CA ILE A 94 0.13 -2.92 2.22
C ILE A 94 0.41 -3.97 3.29
N VAL A 95 1.47 -4.76 3.16
CA VAL A 95 1.83 -5.81 4.12
C VAL A 95 2.13 -5.22 5.50
N ASN A 96 2.83 -4.10 5.57
CA ASN A 96 3.14 -3.43 6.84
C ASN A 96 1.87 -2.94 7.54
N LEU A 97 0.96 -2.30 6.80
CA LEU A 97 -0.31 -1.83 7.34
C LEU A 97 -1.21 -2.99 7.79
N MET A 98 -1.26 -4.08 7.05
CA MET A 98 -2.01 -5.29 7.42
C MET A 98 -1.44 -6.01 8.66
N LYS A 99 -0.14 -5.86 8.92
CA LYS A 99 0.49 -6.35 10.17
C LYS A 99 0.15 -5.47 11.37
N LEU A 100 -0.07 -4.18 11.15
CA LEU A 100 -0.42 -3.21 12.20
C LEU A 100 -1.93 -3.19 12.51
N SER A 101 -2.76 -3.45 11.51
CA SER A 101 -4.22 -3.51 11.62
C SER A 101 -4.72 -4.77 10.95
N GLN A 102 -5.33 -5.67 11.71
CA GLN A 102 -6.03 -6.83 11.15
C GLN A 102 -7.29 -6.43 10.36
N GLU A 103 -7.75 -5.19 10.51
CA GLU A 103 -8.92 -4.68 9.80
C GLU A 103 -8.55 -3.82 8.59
N PRO A 104 -9.37 -3.88 7.51
CA PRO A 104 -9.31 -2.97 6.37
C PRO A 104 -9.30 -1.50 6.79
N THR A 105 -8.23 -0.78 6.51
CA THR A 105 -8.22 0.69 6.63
C THR A 105 -8.44 1.32 5.26
N TYR A 106 -8.92 2.57 5.23
CA TYR A 106 -9.01 3.36 4.00
C TYR A 106 -7.67 3.43 3.25
N GLN A 107 -6.56 3.47 3.99
CA GLN A 107 -5.22 3.51 3.42
C GLN A 107 -4.89 2.22 2.69
N VAL A 108 -5.16 1.05 3.29
CA VAL A 108 -4.93 -0.25 2.64
C VAL A 108 -5.80 -0.37 1.38
N LYS A 109 -7.07 0.02 1.47
CA LYS A 109 -7.99 0.01 0.32
C LYS A 109 -7.49 0.88 -0.83
N SER A 110 -7.07 2.11 -0.54
CA SER A 110 -6.49 2.99 -1.55
C SER A 110 -5.24 2.40 -2.19
N LEU A 111 -4.39 1.74 -1.40
CA LEU A 111 -3.16 1.11 -1.91
C LEU A 111 -3.46 -0.10 -2.78
N VAL A 112 -4.39 -0.96 -2.40
CA VAL A 112 -4.82 -2.13 -3.20
C VAL A 112 -5.39 -1.67 -4.55
N GLN A 113 -6.19 -0.61 -4.57
CA GLN A 113 -6.75 -0.05 -5.79
C GLN A 113 -5.68 0.60 -6.69
N SER A 114 -4.71 1.32 -6.08
CA SER A 114 -3.54 1.85 -6.80
C SER A 114 -2.77 0.72 -7.46
N LEU A 115 -2.46 -0.34 -6.70
CA LEU A 115 -1.73 -1.51 -7.16
C LEU A 115 -2.45 -2.20 -8.33
N ASN A 116 -3.77 -2.40 -8.22
CA ASN A 116 -4.56 -3.00 -9.28
C ASN A 116 -4.56 -2.16 -10.56
N THR A 117 -4.66 -0.83 -10.42
CA THR A 117 -4.61 0.10 -11.55
C THR A 117 -3.24 0.12 -12.20
N ALA A 118 -2.17 0.15 -11.40
CA ALA A 118 -0.79 0.13 -11.87
C ALA A 118 -0.48 -1.18 -12.61
N LYS A 119 -0.85 -2.32 -12.02
CA LYS A 119 -0.79 -3.63 -12.67
C LYS A 119 -1.50 -3.62 -14.03
N SER A 120 -2.77 -3.20 -14.05
CA SER A 120 -3.60 -3.20 -15.28
C SER A 120 -2.96 -2.39 -16.41
N ARG A 121 -2.37 -1.23 -16.09
CA ARG A 121 -1.69 -0.38 -17.09
C ARG A 121 -0.41 -1.03 -17.65
N LEU A 122 0.27 -1.82 -16.83
CA LEU A 122 1.53 -2.44 -17.20
C LEU A 122 1.34 -3.78 -17.91
N GLU A 123 0.22 -4.45 -17.65
CA GLU A 123 -0.17 -5.70 -18.30
C GLU A 123 -0.72 -5.54 -19.72
N GLU A 124 -0.87 -4.31 -20.23
CA GLU A 124 -1.12 -4.06 -21.66
C GLU A 124 -0.02 -4.67 -22.56
N ALA A 125 1.16 -4.93 -22.01
CA ALA A 125 2.28 -5.62 -22.65
C ALA A 125 2.32 -7.15 -22.41
N GLY A 126 1.34 -7.71 -21.70
CA GLY A 126 1.23 -9.11 -21.29
C GLY A 126 1.24 -9.31 -19.76
N ASN A 127 0.88 -10.51 -19.26
CA ASN A 127 0.90 -10.86 -17.83
C ASN A 127 2.33 -10.96 -17.27
N ILE A 128 2.99 -9.81 -17.15
CA ILE A 128 4.40 -9.68 -16.75
C ILE A 128 4.55 -9.89 -15.23
N PHE A 129 3.52 -9.62 -14.43
CA PHE A 129 3.58 -9.71 -12.98
C PHE A 129 2.77 -10.92 -12.44
N ILE A 130 3.23 -11.53 -11.34
CA ILE A 130 2.60 -12.72 -10.73
C ILE A 130 1.53 -12.40 -9.66
N ILE A 131 1.12 -11.13 -9.61
CA ILE A 131 0.05 -10.56 -8.76
C ILE A 131 -1.29 -10.61 -9.48
#